data_AF-A0A3B1DXQ0-F1
#
_entry.id   AF-A0A3B1DXQ0-F1
#
_cell.length_a   1.000
_cell.length_b   1.000
_cell.length_c   1.000
_cell.angle_alpha   90.00
_cell.angle_beta   90.00
_cell.angle_gamma   90.00
#
_symmetry.space_group_name_H-M   'P 1'
#
loop_
_entity.id
_entity.type
_entity.pdbx_description
1 polymer ?
#
loop_
_entity_poly.entity_id
_entity_poly.type
_entity_poly.pdbx_seq_one_letter_code
_entity_poly.pdbx_strand_id
1 'polypeptide(L)'
;MPVSVEEIKKNNATEKSSSSDKKSNERIQVRTDELIIGRTIEFPIYDAQGLLLLAEGAQISSRFKELLRERNMDSIEVHPSDAEKLVLGNIGDISKQTFSFDTETTSKLDKLIDSGSMFVANTGDAVRDKLVINGCKAYDQEQRQSLIEQHEAIGESLDCMMKDALSGNAVNGTAVSNVAGIYLTQLTQDSDNVLTISTEAGQDDELSSHCLQMSMLGMAIGIEMKLDERNVRNIGLAGLV
;
A
#
# COMPACT_ATOMS: atom_id res chain seq x y z
N MET A 1 -24.98 32.45 -70.54
CA MET A 1 -24.02 32.17 -71.64
C MET A 1 -22.74 32.94 -71.33
N PRO A 2 -21.51 32.42 -71.54
CA PRO A 2 -21.03 31.05 -71.89
C PRO A 2 -20.18 30.43 -70.74
N VAL A 3 -20.03 29.10 -70.57
CA VAL A 3 -19.25 28.06 -71.32
C VAL A 3 -17.74 28.36 -71.30
N SER A 4 -16.96 27.76 -70.39
CA SER A 4 -16.17 26.50 -70.49
C SER A 4 -15.00 26.53 -71.48
N VAL A 5 -13.78 26.36 -70.96
CA VAL A 5 -12.62 25.64 -71.56
C VAL A 5 -11.75 25.17 -70.37
N GLU A 6 -11.88 23.94 -69.89
CA GLU A 6 -11.13 22.73 -70.27
C GLU A 6 -9.59 22.80 -70.06
N GLU A 7 -9.14 21.94 -69.12
CA GLU A 7 -7.97 21.06 -69.13
C GLU A 7 -6.57 21.68 -69.46
N ILE A 8 -5.57 21.50 -68.61
CA ILE A 8 -4.78 20.24 -68.53
C ILE A 8 -4.32 19.94 -67.09
N LYS A 9 -4.49 18.67 -66.75
CA LYS A 9 -4.14 17.95 -65.53
C LYS A 9 -2.62 17.75 -65.34
N LYS A 10 -2.26 17.65 -64.05
CA LYS A 10 -1.23 16.78 -63.45
C LYS A 10 0.24 17.17 -63.68
N ASN A 11 0.90 17.63 -62.61
CA ASN A 11 1.86 16.79 -61.89
C ASN A 11 2.45 17.57 -60.70
N ASN A 12 2.33 16.95 -59.52
CA ASN A 12 3.30 16.88 -58.43
C ASN A 12 3.88 18.16 -57.80
N ALA A 13 4.24 17.96 -56.52
CA ALA A 13 5.02 18.83 -55.65
C ALA A 13 4.23 19.99 -55.04
N THR A 14 3.49 19.62 -54.00
CA THR A 14 3.19 20.45 -52.84
C THR A 14 4.49 21.00 -52.23
N GLU A 15 5.07 22.03 -52.83
CA GLU A 15 5.95 22.95 -52.10
C GLU A 15 5.07 23.89 -51.28
N LYS A 16 4.64 23.40 -50.11
CA LYS A 16 4.34 24.28 -48.99
C LYS A 16 5.57 24.28 -48.10
N SER A 17 6.39 25.28 -48.36
CA SER A 17 7.30 25.94 -47.43
C SER A 17 6.80 25.81 -45.97
N SER A 18 7.46 24.92 -45.24
CA SER A 18 8.00 25.14 -43.90
C SER A 18 7.13 26.00 -42.96
N SER A 19 6.12 25.40 -42.36
CA SER A 19 5.46 25.97 -41.19
C SER A 19 4.78 24.89 -40.34
N SER A 20 5.56 23.98 -39.76
CA SER A 20 5.06 23.09 -38.70
C SER A 20 6.12 22.64 -37.70
N ASP A 21 7.21 23.39 -37.56
CA ASP A 21 8.19 23.19 -36.48
C ASP A 21 8.04 24.36 -35.51
N LYS A 22 7.47 24.13 -34.31
CA LYS A 22 7.66 24.92 -33.07
C LYS A 22 6.62 24.70 -31.96
N LYS A 23 6.09 23.48 -31.75
CA LYS A 23 5.26 23.20 -30.55
C LYS A 23 5.39 21.75 -30.05
N SER A 24 6.56 21.35 -29.55
CA SER A 24 6.72 20.15 -28.68
C SER A 24 8.20 19.85 -28.41
N ASN A 25 8.92 20.73 -27.72
CA ASN A 25 10.26 20.36 -27.22
C ASN A 25 10.53 20.98 -25.85
N GLU A 26 9.47 21.11 -25.06
CA GLU A 26 9.63 21.38 -23.64
C GLU A 26 9.95 20.05 -22.98
N ARG A 27 11.13 19.95 -22.38
CA ARG A 27 11.61 18.75 -21.71
C ARG A 27 11.90 19.13 -20.26
N ILE A 28 11.36 18.35 -19.34
CA ILE A 28 11.58 18.50 -17.92
C ILE A 28 12.59 17.45 -17.48
N GLN A 29 13.59 17.89 -16.74
CA GLN A 29 14.57 16.99 -16.14
C GLN A 29 13.93 16.31 -14.92
N VAL A 30 13.87 14.98 -14.95
CA VAL A 30 13.32 14.14 -13.89
C VAL A 30 14.44 13.25 -13.35
N ARG A 31 14.51 13.09 -12.02
CA ARG A 31 15.50 12.20 -11.40
C ARG A 31 15.13 10.74 -11.61
N THR A 32 16.11 9.91 -11.88
CA THR A 32 15.91 8.46 -12.12
C THR A 32 15.23 7.75 -10.95
N ASP A 33 15.49 8.21 -9.72
CA ASP A 33 14.89 7.66 -8.50
C ASP A 33 13.39 7.98 -8.37
N GLU A 34 12.94 9.12 -8.90
CA GLU A 34 11.56 9.60 -8.81
C GLU A 34 10.60 8.92 -9.80
N LEU A 35 11.14 8.18 -10.79
CA LEU A 35 10.33 7.49 -11.78
C LEU A 35 9.51 6.36 -11.15
N ILE A 36 8.20 6.35 -11.35
CA ILE A 36 7.35 5.27 -10.84
C ILE A 36 7.44 4.04 -11.76
N ILE A 37 7.86 2.90 -11.21
CA ILE A 37 7.90 1.62 -11.94
C ILE A 37 6.47 1.19 -12.29
N GLY A 38 6.28 0.65 -13.49
CA GLY A 38 5.00 0.12 -13.97
C GLY A 38 4.17 1.12 -14.78
N ARG A 39 4.57 2.39 -14.89
CA ARG A 39 3.90 3.39 -15.72
C ARG A 39 4.36 3.31 -17.18
N THR A 40 3.43 3.49 -18.11
CA THR A 40 3.71 3.58 -19.55
C THR A 40 3.99 5.03 -19.93
N ILE A 41 4.98 5.24 -20.78
CA ILE A 41 5.31 6.57 -21.31
C ILE A 41 4.55 6.80 -22.61
N GLU A 42 4.06 8.01 -22.83
CA GLU A 42 3.39 8.40 -24.08
C GLU A 42 4.40 9.01 -25.05
N PHE A 43 5.48 9.60 -24.55
CA PHE A 43 6.51 10.24 -25.33
C PHE A 43 7.86 9.55 -25.15
N PRO A 44 8.67 9.41 -26.23
CA PRO A 44 9.96 8.76 -26.15
C PRO A 44 10.95 9.56 -25.28
N ILE A 45 11.71 8.84 -24.45
CA ILE A 45 12.75 9.40 -23.58
C ILE A 45 14.10 9.28 -24.27
N TYR A 46 14.87 10.36 -24.26
CA TYR A 46 16.20 10.41 -24.86
C TYR A 46 17.27 10.77 -23.82
N ASP A 47 18.51 10.40 -24.12
CA ASP A 47 19.71 10.83 -23.43
C ASP A 47 20.14 12.24 -23.89
N ALA A 48 21.05 12.87 -23.14
CA ALA A 48 21.65 14.17 -23.45
C ALA A 48 22.35 14.21 -24.82
N GLN A 49 22.79 13.07 -25.33
CA GLN A 49 23.39 12.92 -26.67
C GLN A 49 22.36 12.60 -27.77
N GLY A 50 21.06 12.63 -27.44
CA GLY A 50 19.96 12.36 -28.38
C GLY A 50 19.71 10.88 -28.67
N LEU A 51 20.33 9.98 -27.90
CA LEU A 51 20.10 8.53 -28.03
C LEU A 51 18.78 8.15 -27.37
N LEU A 52 17.96 7.35 -28.05
CA LEU A 52 16.70 6.87 -27.50
C LEU A 52 16.95 5.90 -26.34
N LEU A 53 16.47 6.25 -25.14
CA LEU A 53 16.55 5.42 -23.93
C LEU A 53 15.31 4.53 -23.78
N LEU A 54 14.13 5.09 -24.06
CA LEU A 54 12.87 4.38 -23.95
C LEU A 54 11.89 4.87 -25.03
N ALA A 55 11.32 3.94 -25.80
CA ALA A 55 10.41 4.26 -26.89
C ALA A 55 9.00 4.62 -26.39
N GLU A 56 8.26 5.37 -27.19
CA GLU A 56 6.84 5.65 -26.92
C GLU A 56 6.03 4.37 -26.68
N GLY A 57 5.10 4.41 -25.73
CA GLY A 57 4.27 3.27 -25.34
C GLY A 57 4.98 2.21 -24.48
N ALA A 58 6.28 2.36 -24.20
CA ALA A 58 7.01 1.42 -23.35
C ALA A 58 6.72 1.66 -21.86
N GLN A 59 6.84 0.59 -21.07
CA GLN A 59 6.65 0.63 -19.62
C GLN A 59 7.97 0.84 -18.89
N ILE A 60 7.98 1.71 -17.88
CA ILE A 60 9.11 1.87 -16.96
C ILE A 60 9.24 0.60 -16.13
N SER A 61 10.26 -0.19 -16.40
CA SER A 61 10.57 -1.43 -15.67
C SER A 61 11.72 -1.22 -14.68
N SER A 62 11.84 -2.11 -13.69
CA SER A 62 12.98 -2.12 -12.76
C SER A 62 14.31 -2.25 -13.51
N ARG A 63 14.35 -3.09 -14.56
CA ARG A 63 15.50 -3.25 -15.45
C ARG A 63 15.88 -1.94 -16.16
N PHE A 64 14.91 -1.11 -16.52
CA PHE A 64 15.19 0.19 -17.13
C PHE A 64 15.86 1.15 -16.13
N LYS A 65 15.40 1.19 -14.87
CA LYS A 65 16.07 1.97 -13.81
C LYS A 65 17.49 1.49 -13.52
N GLU A 66 17.70 0.17 -13.48
CA GLU A 66 19.02 -0.43 -13.32
C GLU A 66 19.96 0.01 -14.45
N LEU A 67 19.50 -0.03 -15.71
CA LEU A 67 20.28 0.42 -16.87
C LEU A 67 20.63 1.91 -16.86
N LEU A 68 19.80 2.76 -16.24
CA LEU A 68 20.11 4.18 -16.04
C LEU A 68 21.16 4.35 -14.93
N ARG A 69 21.05 3.58 -13.86
CA ARG A 69 22.01 3.60 -12.74
C ARG A 69 23.38 3.06 -13.14
N GLU A 70 23.44 1.98 -13.91
CA GLU A 70 24.69 1.41 -14.45
C GLU A 70 25.43 2.40 -15.37
N ARG A 71 24.69 3.30 -16.02
CA ARG A 71 25.24 4.37 -16.87
C ARG A 71 25.52 5.67 -16.11
N ASN A 72 25.38 5.70 -14.78
CA ASN A 72 25.50 6.88 -13.93
C ASN A 72 24.61 8.05 -14.40
N MET A 73 23.41 7.74 -14.88
CA MET A 73 22.43 8.72 -15.30
C MET A 73 21.44 9.00 -14.17
N ASP A 74 21.76 10.01 -13.38
CA ASP A 74 20.93 10.42 -12.23
C ASP A 74 19.68 11.20 -12.64
N SER A 75 19.65 11.71 -13.88
CA SER A 75 18.54 12.47 -14.43
C SER A 75 18.29 12.15 -15.90
N ILE A 76 17.01 12.10 -16.29
CA ILE A 76 16.56 11.93 -17.66
C ILE A 76 15.66 13.08 -18.09
N GLU A 77 15.68 13.41 -19.38
CA GLU A 77 14.81 14.42 -19.96
C GLU A 77 13.51 13.79 -20.45
N VAL A 78 12.38 14.22 -19.87
CA VAL A 78 11.06 13.67 -20.14
C VAL A 78 10.10 14.79 -20.57
N HIS A 79 9.12 14.46 -21.41
CA HIS A 79 8.09 15.42 -21.79
C HIS A 79 7.20 15.79 -20.57
N PRO A 80 6.77 17.06 -20.41
CA PRO A 80 5.98 17.52 -19.26
C PRO A 80 4.72 16.69 -19.00
N SER A 81 4.02 16.28 -20.06
CA SER A 81 2.81 15.45 -19.96
C SER A 81 3.05 14.07 -19.36
N ASP A 82 4.26 13.54 -19.52
CA ASP A 82 4.68 12.29 -18.90
C ASP A 82 5.28 12.54 -17.51
N ALA A 83 6.01 13.64 -17.30
CA ALA A 83 6.58 13.97 -15.99
C ALA A 83 5.50 14.01 -14.88
N GLU A 84 4.31 14.54 -15.14
CA GLU A 84 3.19 14.56 -14.19
C GLU A 84 2.66 13.15 -13.84
N LYS A 85 2.74 12.20 -14.77
CA LYS A 85 2.28 10.81 -14.58
C LYS A 85 3.37 9.93 -13.97
N LEU A 86 4.63 10.30 -14.17
CA LEU A 86 5.80 9.53 -13.81
C LEU A 86 6.43 9.94 -12.47
N VAL A 87 6.09 11.12 -11.95
CA VAL A 87 6.61 11.69 -10.70
C VAL A 87 5.46 11.96 -9.73
N LEU A 88 5.65 11.72 -8.42
CA LEU A 88 4.66 11.97 -7.36
C LEU A 88 4.36 13.48 -7.10
N GLY A 89 4.71 14.38 -8.02
CA GLY A 89 4.88 15.81 -7.75
C GLY A 89 3.63 16.70 -7.78
N ASN A 90 2.46 16.21 -8.19
CA ASN A 90 1.27 17.07 -8.42
C ASN A 90 0.01 16.67 -7.62
N ILE A 91 0.17 16.13 -6.40
CA ILE A 91 -0.91 16.20 -5.41
C ILE A 91 -0.84 17.59 -4.78
N GLY A 92 -1.80 18.45 -5.15
CA GLY A 92 -1.82 19.86 -4.78
C GLY A 92 -1.70 20.14 -3.28
N ASP A 93 -0.97 21.20 -2.97
CA ASP A 93 -1.15 22.13 -1.84
C ASP A 93 -1.63 21.59 -0.48
N ILE A 94 -1.16 20.42 -0.08
CA ILE A 94 -1.02 20.10 1.34
C ILE A 94 0.35 20.62 1.73
N SER A 95 0.35 21.82 2.31
CA SER A 95 1.41 22.42 3.11
C SER A 95 2.77 21.72 2.99
N LYS A 96 3.72 22.35 2.29
CA LYS A 96 5.15 22.20 2.56
C LYS A 96 5.43 22.64 4.00
N GLN A 97 4.99 21.86 4.98
CA GLN A 97 5.93 21.42 5.98
C GLN A 97 6.90 20.54 5.21
N THR A 98 7.98 21.13 4.73
CA THR A 98 9.23 20.42 4.57
C THR A 98 9.51 19.75 5.91
N PHE A 99 8.98 18.54 6.09
CA PHE A 99 9.70 17.54 6.84
C PHE A 99 11.02 17.39 6.07
N SER A 100 11.98 18.23 6.44
CA SER A 100 13.38 17.95 6.25
C SER A 100 13.61 16.68 7.07
N PHE A 101 13.24 15.53 6.53
CA PHE A 101 13.80 14.28 6.97
C PHE A 101 15.29 14.47 6.77
N ASP A 102 16.00 14.73 7.86
CA ASP A 102 17.45 14.84 7.84
C ASP A 102 17.94 13.66 7.00
N THR A 103 18.72 13.94 5.96
CA THR A 103 19.31 12.90 5.10
C THR A 103 20.00 11.81 5.95
N GLU A 104 20.43 12.18 7.15
CA GLU A 104 20.93 11.28 8.19
C GLU A 104 19.87 10.34 8.78
N THR A 105 18.66 10.81 9.06
CA THR A 105 17.53 9.98 9.54
C THR A 105 17.01 9.04 8.46
N THR A 106 16.90 9.50 7.20
CA THR A 106 16.56 8.63 6.06
C THR A 106 17.66 7.61 5.82
N SER A 107 18.94 8.00 5.84
CA SER A 107 20.06 7.06 5.73
C SER A 107 20.12 6.07 6.90
N LYS A 108 19.72 6.46 8.10
CA LYS A 108 19.59 5.55 9.26
C LYS A 108 18.43 4.58 9.07
N LEU A 109 17.29 5.03 8.53
CA LEU A 109 16.15 4.17 8.20
C LEU A 109 16.53 3.17 7.11
N ASP A 110 17.15 3.61 6.02
CA ASP A 110 17.62 2.73 4.94
C ASP A 110 18.64 1.72 5.47
N LYS A 111 19.58 2.15 6.32
CA LYS A 111 20.52 1.24 7.00
C LYS A 111 19.83 0.25 7.94
N LEU A 112 18.76 0.65 8.62
CA LEU A 112 17.98 -0.24 9.51
C LEU A 112 17.14 -1.24 8.72
N ILE A 113 16.69 -0.87 7.53
CA ILE A 113 16.00 -1.74 6.58
C ILE A 113 17.00 -2.73 5.98
N ASP A 114 18.14 -2.24 5.48
CA ASP A 114 19.20 -3.04 4.86
C ASP A 114 19.92 -3.95 5.87
N SER A 115 20.03 -3.53 7.13
CA SER A 115 20.56 -4.38 8.22
C SER A 115 19.59 -5.48 8.65
N GLY A 116 18.40 -5.53 8.06
CA GLY A 116 17.34 -6.45 8.42
C GLY A 116 16.78 -6.23 9.84
N SER A 117 17.07 -5.07 10.44
CA SER A 117 16.61 -4.72 11.79
C SER A 117 15.14 -4.30 11.84
N MET A 118 14.51 -4.07 10.67
CA MET A 118 13.07 -3.86 10.54
C MET A 118 12.27 -5.12 10.20
N PHE A 119 12.91 -6.27 9.96
CA PHE A 119 12.13 -7.51 9.89
C PHE A 119 11.62 -7.81 11.29
N VAL A 120 10.31 -8.06 11.40
CA VAL A 120 9.69 -8.56 12.63
C VAL A 120 10.36 -9.89 12.94
N ALA A 121 11.39 -9.84 13.79
CA ALA A 121 12.10 -11.00 14.24
C ALA A 121 11.26 -11.65 15.33
N ASN A 122 10.91 -12.91 15.11
CA ASN A 122 10.34 -13.71 16.17
C ASN A 122 11.40 -13.89 17.27
N THR A 123 11.00 -13.55 18.47
CA THR A 123 11.74 -13.76 19.72
C THR A 123 11.49 -15.16 20.32
N GLY A 124 10.46 -15.87 19.83
CA GLY A 124 10.13 -17.23 20.24
C GLY A 124 9.48 -18.05 19.11
N ASP A 125 8.91 -19.20 19.46
CA ASP A 125 8.26 -20.10 18.50
C ASP A 125 7.03 -19.43 17.84
N ALA A 126 6.78 -19.79 16.59
CA ALA A 126 5.61 -19.31 15.86
C ALA A 126 4.32 -19.81 16.53
N VAL A 127 3.31 -18.94 16.67
CA VAL A 127 2.01 -19.32 17.26
C VAL A 127 1.34 -20.42 16.44
N ARG A 128 1.57 -20.41 15.12
CA ARG A 128 1.04 -21.42 14.20
C ARG A 128 1.36 -22.85 14.63
N ASP A 129 2.55 -23.07 15.17
CA ASP A 129 3.00 -24.41 15.56
C ASP A 129 2.31 -24.90 16.85
N LYS A 130 1.63 -23.99 17.57
CA LYS A 130 0.85 -24.26 18.78
C LYS A 130 -0.65 -24.39 18.50
N LEU A 131 -1.10 -24.13 17.28
CA LEU A 131 -2.52 -24.22 16.91
C LEU A 131 -3.02 -25.66 17.01
N VAL A 132 -4.22 -25.80 17.56
CA VAL A 132 -4.96 -27.06 17.50
C VAL A 132 -5.72 -27.13 16.18
N ILE A 133 -5.33 -28.04 15.29
CA ILE A 133 -6.01 -28.25 14.00
C ILE A 133 -7.19 -29.20 14.22
N ASN A 134 -8.41 -28.64 14.25
CA ASN A 134 -9.65 -29.41 14.45
C ASN A 134 -10.16 -30.07 13.16
N GLY A 135 -9.71 -29.63 11.98
CA GLY A 135 -9.90 -30.31 10.69
C GLY A 135 -11.38 -30.52 10.34
N CYS A 136 -11.85 -31.77 10.32
CA CYS A 136 -13.24 -32.12 9.99
C CYS A 136 -14.12 -32.40 11.22
N LYS A 137 -13.71 -31.98 12.41
CA LYS A 137 -14.57 -32.07 13.60
C LYS A 137 -15.64 -31.00 13.52
N ALA A 138 -16.87 -31.37 13.87
CA ALA A 138 -17.92 -30.39 14.05
C ALA A 138 -17.54 -29.43 15.19
N TYR A 139 -17.97 -28.16 15.09
CA TYR A 139 -17.80 -27.19 16.15
C TYR A 139 -18.42 -27.69 17.46
N ASP A 140 -17.68 -27.54 18.55
CA ASP A 140 -18.21 -27.76 19.89
C ASP A 140 -19.22 -26.65 20.21
N GLN A 141 -20.50 -27.03 20.32
CA GLN A 141 -21.59 -26.07 20.53
C GLN A 141 -21.49 -25.37 21.88
N GLU A 142 -20.99 -26.04 22.92
CA GLU A 142 -20.85 -25.43 24.25
C GLU A 142 -19.74 -24.36 24.23
N GLN A 143 -18.61 -24.66 23.58
CA GLN A 143 -17.52 -23.69 23.42
C GLN A 143 -17.93 -22.53 22.53
N ARG A 144 -18.65 -22.79 21.43
CA ARG A 144 -19.18 -21.72 20.56
C ARG A 144 -20.12 -20.80 21.32
N GLN A 145 -21.06 -21.34 22.09
CA GLN A 145 -21.99 -20.54 22.86
C GLN A 145 -21.26 -19.70 23.91
N SER A 146 -20.30 -20.29 24.63
CA SER A 146 -19.48 -19.55 25.59
C SER A 146 -18.65 -18.45 24.94
N LEU A 147 -18.13 -18.70 23.74
CA LEU A 147 -17.35 -17.72 23.00
C LEU A 147 -18.20 -16.57 22.48
N ILE A 148 -19.45 -16.82 22.06
CA ILE A 148 -20.42 -15.79 21.69
C ILE A 148 -20.75 -14.90 22.91
N GLU A 149 -21.07 -15.50 24.05
CA GLU A 149 -21.36 -14.75 25.28
C GLU A 149 -20.16 -13.92 25.75
N GLN A 150 -18.95 -14.48 25.67
CA GLN A 150 -17.72 -13.74 25.96
C GLN A 150 -17.48 -12.61 24.96
N HIS A 151 -17.75 -12.85 23.66
CA HIS A 151 -17.57 -11.86 22.62
C HIS A 151 -18.49 -10.65 22.82
N GLU A 152 -19.76 -10.89 23.13
CA GLU A 152 -20.75 -9.85 23.45
C GLU A 152 -20.33 -9.05 24.69
N ALA A 153 -19.99 -9.73 25.80
CA ALA A 153 -19.55 -9.07 27.03
C ALA A 153 -18.27 -8.23 26.85
N ILE A 154 -17.32 -8.72 26.04
CA ILE A 154 -16.10 -7.98 25.70
C ILE A 154 -16.42 -6.80 24.79
N GLY A 155 -17.35 -6.95 23.84
CA GLY A 155 -17.85 -5.88 22.97
C GLY A 155 -18.43 -4.73 23.77
N GLU A 156 -19.34 -5.02 24.70
CA GLU A 156 -19.93 -4.02 25.60
C GLU A 156 -18.88 -3.34 26.48
N SER A 157 -17.93 -4.12 27.03
CA SER A 157 -16.85 -3.56 27.84
C SER A 157 -15.93 -2.65 27.02
N LEU A 158 -15.64 -3.00 25.77
CA LEU A 158 -14.81 -2.19 24.88
C LEU A 158 -15.54 -0.90 24.48
N ASP A 159 -16.83 -0.99 24.16
CA ASP A 159 -17.67 0.17 23.87
C ASP A 159 -17.73 1.14 25.05
N CYS A 160 -17.89 0.63 26.28
CA CYS A 160 -17.80 1.46 27.48
C CYS A 160 -16.44 2.14 27.62
N MET A 161 -15.33 1.40 27.39
CA MET A 161 -13.98 1.98 27.41
C MET A 161 -13.78 3.06 26.33
N MET A 162 -14.34 2.86 25.13
CA MET A 162 -14.31 3.84 24.04
C MET A 162 -15.11 5.10 24.41
N LYS A 163 -16.31 4.94 24.99
CA LYS A 163 -17.14 6.06 25.48
C LYS A 163 -16.46 6.83 26.62
N ASP A 164 -15.79 6.14 27.53
CA ASP A 164 -14.99 6.76 28.58
C ASP A 164 -13.81 7.56 28.01
N ALA A 165 -13.13 7.01 27.00
CA ALA A 165 -12.05 7.70 26.29
C ALA A 165 -12.54 9.00 25.63
N LEU A 166 -13.69 8.95 24.94
CA LEU A 166 -14.33 10.10 24.32
C LEU A 166 -14.75 11.16 25.35
N SER A 167 -15.06 10.74 26.57
CA SER A 167 -15.40 11.61 27.69
C SER A 167 -14.17 12.24 28.37
N GLY A 168 -12.95 11.91 27.91
CA GLY A 168 -11.69 12.44 28.42
C GLY A 168 -11.07 11.63 29.56
N ASN A 169 -11.60 10.45 29.88
CA ASN A 169 -11.00 9.56 30.87
C ASN A 169 -9.87 8.73 30.25
N ALA A 170 -8.86 8.39 31.05
CA ALA A 170 -7.76 7.55 30.59
C ALA A 170 -8.23 6.11 30.39
N VAL A 171 -8.00 5.57 29.18
CA VAL A 171 -8.31 4.17 28.86
C VAL A 171 -7.34 3.25 29.59
N ASN A 172 -7.87 2.16 30.15
CA ASN A 172 -7.04 1.14 30.78
C ASN A 172 -6.36 0.27 29.71
N GLY A 173 -5.13 0.60 29.35
CA GLY A 173 -4.34 -0.17 28.38
C GLY A 173 -4.10 -1.63 28.78
N THR A 174 -4.13 -1.96 30.09
CA THR A 174 -4.04 -3.36 30.53
C THR A 174 -5.30 -4.14 30.21
N ALA A 175 -6.47 -3.51 30.26
CA ALA A 175 -7.74 -4.13 29.87
C ALA A 175 -7.76 -4.45 28.37
N VAL A 176 -7.35 -3.49 27.53
CA VAL A 176 -7.26 -3.70 26.06
C VAL A 176 -6.24 -4.79 25.71
N SER A 177 -5.08 -4.80 26.37
CA SER A 177 -4.07 -5.85 26.18
C SER A 177 -4.55 -7.24 26.64
N ASN A 178 -5.37 -7.30 27.70
CA ASN A 178 -6.00 -8.54 28.14
C ASN A 178 -7.01 -9.05 27.11
N VAL A 179 -7.80 -8.18 26.48
CA VAL A 179 -8.71 -8.56 25.40
C VAL A 179 -7.96 -9.23 24.25
N ALA A 180 -6.87 -8.62 23.77
CA ALA A 180 -6.02 -9.22 22.73
C ALA A 180 -5.44 -10.58 23.18
N GLY A 181 -5.05 -10.71 24.45
CA GLY A 181 -4.56 -11.97 25.02
C GLY A 181 -5.62 -13.08 25.09
N ILE A 182 -6.86 -12.73 25.43
CA ILE A 182 -7.99 -13.68 25.45
C ILE A 182 -8.21 -14.24 24.05
N TYR A 183 -8.36 -13.38 23.04
CA TYR A 183 -8.60 -13.85 21.67
C TYR A 183 -7.41 -14.60 21.08
N LEU A 184 -6.17 -14.25 21.43
CA LEU A 184 -5.01 -15.03 21.02
C LEU A 184 -5.03 -16.46 21.59
N THR A 185 -5.46 -16.60 22.86
CA THR A 185 -5.63 -17.91 23.50
C THR A 185 -6.74 -18.70 22.82
N GLN A 186 -7.88 -18.06 22.54
CA GLN A 186 -9.00 -18.69 21.84
C GLN A 186 -8.63 -19.12 20.42
N LEU A 187 -7.92 -18.27 19.67
CA LEU A 187 -7.40 -18.60 18.33
C LEU A 187 -6.45 -19.80 18.36
N THR A 188 -5.66 -19.95 19.43
CA THR A 188 -4.76 -21.10 19.59
C THR A 188 -5.53 -22.41 19.82
N GLN A 189 -6.68 -22.33 20.50
CA GLN A 189 -7.53 -23.48 20.82
C GLN A 189 -8.46 -23.89 19.69
N ASP A 190 -9.10 -22.92 19.03
CA ASP A 190 -9.98 -23.13 17.87
C ASP A 190 -10.05 -21.86 17.01
N SER A 191 -9.20 -21.78 16.00
CA SER A 191 -9.17 -20.64 15.09
C SER A 191 -10.45 -20.48 14.28
N ASP A 192 -11.05 -21.59 13.88
CA ASP A 192 -12.19 -21.61 12.96
C ASP A 192 -13.45 -21.08 13.65
N ASN A 193 -13.65 -21.45 14.93
CA ASN A 193 -14.77 -20.97 15.74
C ASN A 193 -14.65 -19.46 16.04
N VAL A 194 -13.45 -18.99 16.38
CA VAL A 194 -13.19 -17.54 16.60
C VAL A 194 -13.42 -16.74 15.32
N LEU A 195 -12.91 -17.24 14.18
CA LEU A 195 -13.09 -16.58 12.89
C LEU A 195 -14.56 -16.56 12.46
N THR A 196 -15.31 -17.63 12.72
CA THR A 196 -16.76 -17.68 12.45
C THR A 196 -17.49 -16.53 13.17
N ILE A 197 -17.24 -16.34 14.47
CA ILE A 197 -17.86 -15.27 15.25
C ILE A 197 -17.44 -13.89 14.72
N SER A 198 -16.16 -13.72 14.38
CA SER A 198 -15.68 -12.47 13.79
C SER A 198 -16.38 -12.13 12.46
N THR A 199 -16.80 -13.13 11.68
CA THR A 199 -17.56 -12.90 10.43
C THR A 199 -19.05 -12.67 10.67
N GLU A 200 -19.63 -13.25 11.73
CA GLU A 200 -21.04 -13.07 12.11
C GLU A 200 -21.29 -11.67 12.72
N ALA A 201 -20.31 -11.12 13.44
CA ALA A 201 -20.37 -9.82 14.10
C ALA A 201 -20.46 -8.60 13.16
N GLY A 202 -20.24 -8.78 11.85
CA GLY A 202 -20.35 -7.70 10.84
C GLY A 202 -21.78 -7.26 10.52
N GLN A 203 -22.79 -7.77 11.23
CA GLN A 203 -24.18 -7.32 11.11
C GLN A 203 -24.52 -6.16 12.06
N ASP A 204 -23.70 -5.91 13.09
CA ASP A 204 -23.87 -4.79 14.00
C ASP A 204 -22.95 -3.61 13.63
N ASP A 205 -23.54 -2.41 13.49
CA ASP A 205 -22.87 -1.16 13.13
C ASP A 205 -22.01 -0.56 14.27
N GLU A 206 -21.72 -1.33 15.33
CA GLU A 206 -20.95 -0.84 16.48
C GLU A 206 -19.45 -0.82 16.21
N LEU A 207 -18.81 0.32 16.50
CA LEU A 207 -17.37 0.53 16.30
C LEU A 207 -16.52 -0.46 17.10
N SER A 208 -16.94 -0.79 18.33
CA SER A 208 -16.29 -1.77 19.20
C SER A 208 -16.23 -3.16 18.56
N SER A 209 -17.34 -3.61 17.97
CA SER A 209 -17.45 -4.86 17.22
C SER A 209 -16.51 -4.86 16.02
N HIS A 210 -16.48 -3.77 15.25
CA HIS A 210 -15.59 -3.64 14.10
C HIS A 210 -14.10 -3.70 14.51
N CYS A 211 -13.70 -3.00 15.58
CA CYS A 211 -12.34 -3.05 16.11
C CYS A 211 -11.96 -4.47 16.57
N LEU A 212 -12.86 -5.16 17.27
CA LEU A 212 -12.67 -6.55 17.67
C LEU A 212 -12.47 -7.48 16.46
N GLN A 213 -13.29 -7.29 15.42
CA GLN A 213 -13.18 -8.05 14.18
C GLN A 213 -11.83 -7.84 13.48
N MET A 214 -11.42 -6.59 13.30
CA MET A 214 -10.14 -6.25 12.67
C MET A 214 -8.96 -6.77 13.49
N SER A 215 -9.06 -6.72 14.82
CA SER A 215 -8.09 -7.31 15.75
C SER A 215 -7.97 -8.82 15.55
N MET A 216 -9.08 -9.56 15.57
CA MET A 216 -9.11 -11.01 15.40
C MET A 216 -8.57 -11.45 14.03
N LEU A 217 -8.98 -10.77 12.97
CA LEU A 217 -8.50 -11.06 11.61
C LEU A 217 -7.01 -10.76 11.46
N GLY A 218 -6.54 -9.64 12.00
CA GLY A 218 -5.12 -9.28 12.02
C GLY A 218 -4.28 -10.31 12.77
N MET A 219 -4.77 -10.78 13.94
CA MET A 219 -4.12 -11.85 14.69
C MET A 219 -4.06 -13.14 13.87
N ALA A 220 -5.15 -13.57 13.24
CA ALA A 220 -5.18 -14.78 12.40
C ALA A 220 -4.19 -14.69 11.23
N ILE A 221 -4.10 -13.54 10.55
CA ILE A 221 -3.11 -13.31 9.50
C ILE A 221 -1.69 -13.39 10.07
N GLY A 222 -1.44 -12.75 11.22
CA GLY A 222 -0.14 -12.82 11.89
C GLY A 222 0.28 -14.25 12.25
N ILE A 223 -0.67 -15.07 12.70
CA ILE A 223 -0.45 -16.48 12.97
C ILE A 223 -0.08 -17.21 11.67
N GLU A 224 -0.80 -17.00 10.57
CA GLU A 224 -0.49 -17.62 9.28
C GLU A 224 0.87 -17.20 8.70
N MET A 225 1.27 -15.95 8.95
CA MET A 225 2.61 -15.43 8.64
C MET A 225 3.71 -16.00 9.56
N LYS A 226 3.37 -16.94 10.44
CA LYS A 226 4.26 -17.59 11.41
C LYS A 226 4.90 -16.62 12.39
N LEU A 227 4.18 -15.58 12.81
CA LEU A 227 4.67 -14.68 13.84
C LEU A 227 4.60 -15.33 15.24
N ASP A 228 5.44 -14.85 16.15
CA ASP A 228 5.43 -15.26 17.56
C ASP A 228 4.27 -14.62 18.34
N GLU A 229 4.04 -15.11 19.56
CA GLU A 229 2.92 -14.69 20.40
C GLU A 229 2.92 -13.18 20.69
N ARG A 230 4.11 -12.60 20.87
CA ARG A 230 4.25 -11.18 21.18
C ARG A 230 3.87 -10.32 19.98
N ASN A 231 4.33 -10.70 18.80
CA ASN A 231 4.05 -10.01 17.56
C ASN A 231 2.57 -10.13 17.18
N VAL A 232 1.97 -11.32 17.34
CA VAL A 232 0.53 -11.51 17.12
C VAL A 232 -0.30 -10.69 18.11
N ARG A 233 0.06 -10.69 19.40
CA ARG A 233 -0.64 -9.88 20.41
C ARG A 233 -0.55 -8.38 20.10
N ASN A 234 0.59 -7.90 19.61
CA ASN A 234 0.76 -6.50 19.21
C ASN A 234 -0.13 -6.15 18.02
N ILE A 235 -0.28 -7.06 17.04
CA ILE A 235 -1.21 -6.87 15.91
C ILE A 235 -2.65 -6.80 16.42
N GLY A 236 -3.02 -7.71 17.35
CA GLY A 236 -4.33 -7.69 17.99
C GLY A 236 -4.59 -6.36 18.69
N LEU A 237 -3.65 -5.88 19.50
CA LEU A 237 -3.78 -4.59 20.18
C LEU A 237 -3.90 -3.43 19.20
N ALA A 238 -3.14 -3.44 18.10
CA ALA A 238 -3.21 -2.41 17.06
C ALA A 238 -4.54 -2.40 16.31
N GLY A 239 -5.26 -3.52 16.24
CA GLY A 239 -6.63 -3.55 15.69
C GLY A 239 -7.71 -3.03 16.63
N LEU A 240 -7.42 -2.93 17.94
CA LEU A 240 -8.38 -2.49 18.97
C LEU A 240 -8.33 -0.97 19.24
N VAL A 241 -7.32 -0.27 18.73
CA VAL A 241 -7.03 1.15 18.98
C VAL A 241 -7.19 1.92 17.68
#